data_AF-G7ZEB3-F1
#
_entry.id   AF-G7ZEB3-F1
#
_cell.length_a   1.000
_cell.length_b   1.000
_cell.length_c   1.000
_cell.angle_alpha   90.00
_cell.angle_beta   90.00
_cell.angle_gamma   90.00
#
_symmetry.space_group_name_H-M   'P 1'
#
loop_
_entity.id
_entity.type
_entity.pdbx_description
1 polymer ?
#
loop_
_entity_poly.entity_id
_entity_poly.type
_entity_poly.pdbx_seq_one_letter_code
_entity_poly.pdbx_strand_id
1 'polypeptide(L)'
;MMHNENAINGFVTRILLVAVALIGVAQLAFLPPWEGFDEYAHWSSIQQIAETGSIPLYGRDHVSADVDAFPGPMPYTTTPPFDNTGRPTYRSYREMDRTSIVETTERSFRQGRELNWQAQHPPLYYGILAPVYLAVKSANWVTHLFLLRLTSWSLAFTGLAIGVLATQRYLPEKATFAAPFMAAYPFLVPQFFPEMARLGNDSLCLLLMGTIWALLLQSLSPRRHRWSMPLLGLALAAGLLTKAFFVPISFGVLAFLAVRWLHERRPEHLRDLVTCATVAGFIGAAWYLRNLLLFDNLLGTNDFIRLAHGIGLKAGLEQNFSILAFVRGLAAILGSYIWAGTWSLAQPPEYLLLATATLVVLTVGRWVATLRPGRFAKAPACFLPLFIVGPVIGGLGYHLLTVIAETGRGVGTPGWYLHILAAPISFAMAIGWHLLPWRAGLRALACGSVMLGVLGWGLQLSLFSGCATKSGSNKYYDWTGASCLVDWSQLNALGFPATGFVCLCLGAAAAVGASIAWFRPDAMRTSGLKAPQPNK
;
A
#
# COMPACT_ATOMS: atom_id res chain seq x y z
N MET A 1 -10.19 -22.47 -28.54
CA MET A 1 -9.41 -22.75 -27.31
C MET A 1 -9.01 -21.46 -26.59
N MET A 2 -8.22 -20.55 -27.21
CA MET A 2 -7.82 -19.27 -26.59
C MET A 2 -8.97 -18.38 -26.09
N HIS A 3 -10.13 -18.36 -26.78
CA HIS A 3 -11.27 -17.56 -26.35
C HIS A 3 -11.88 -18.04 -25.02
N ASN A 4 -11.94 -19.36 -24.80
CA ASN A 4 -12.47 -19.94 -23.57
C ASN A 4 -11.51 -19.79 -22.39
N GLU A 5 -10.20 -19.92 -22.61
CA GLU A 5 -9.19 -19.69 -21.57
C GLU A 5 -9.19 -18.23 -21.10
N ASN A 6 -9.34 -17.27 -22.01
CA ASN A 6 -9.46 -15.86 -21.66
C ASN A 6 -10.72 -15.56 -20.83
N ALA A 7 -11.84 -16.22 -21.15
CA ALA A 7 -13.08 -16.09 -20.39
C ALA A 7 -12.93 -16.64 -18.96
N ILE A 8 -12.36 -17.84 -18.80
CA ILE A 8 -12.13 -18.47 -17.49
C ILE A 8 -11.17 -17.63 -16.65
N ASN A 9 -10.02 -17.22 -17.19
CA ASN A 9 -9.05 -16.41 -16.46
C ASN A 9 -9.60 -15.02 -16.12
N GLY A 10 -10.45 -14.45 -16.98
CA GLY A 10 -11.17 -13.23 -16.67
C GLY A 10 -12.16 -13.38 -15.53
N PHE A 11 -12.89 -14.50 -15.47
CA PHE A 11 -13.77 -14.81 -14.35
C PHE A 11 -12.99 -15.02 -13.04
N VAL A 12 -11.92 -15.81 -13.07
CA VAL A 12 -11.00 -16.01 -11.93
C VAL A 12 -10.48 -14.67 -11.41
N THR A 13 -10.01 -13.79 -12.31
CA THR A 13 -9.50 -12.47 -11.96
C THR A 13 -10.54 -11.64 -11.20
N ARG A 14 -11.81 -11.63 -11.66
CA ARG A 14 -12.89 -10.90 -11.00
C ARG A 14 -13.22 -11.47 -9.63
N ILE A 15 -13.26 -12.79 -9.48
CA ILE A 15 -13.49 -13.43 -8.17
C ILE A 15 -12.36 -13.09 -7.20
N LEU A 16 -11.10 -13.12 -7.65
CA LEU A 16 -9.96 -12.71 -6.81
C LEU A 16 -10.07 -11.24 -6.38
N LEU A 17 -10.49 -10.33 -7.27
CA LEU A 17 -10.75 -8.94 -6.89
C LEU A 17 -11.88 -8.81 -5.85
N VAL A 18 -12.97 -9.58 -6.00
CA VAL A 18 -14.04 -9.63 -4.98
C VAL A 18 -13.50 -10.15 -3.65
N ALA A 19 -12.66 -11.19 -3.67
CA ALA A 19 -12.03 -11.72 -2.47
C ALA A 19 -11.15 -10.66 -1.78
N VAL A 20 -10.35 -9.90 -2.56
CA VAL A 20 -9.54 -8.80 -2.04
C VAL A 20 -10.42 -7.72 -1.42
N ALA A 21 -11.49 -7.29 -2.10
CA ALA A 21 -12.42 -6.28 -1.59
C ALA A 21 -12.99 -6.68 -0.22
N LEU A 22 -13.49 -7.92 -0.11
CA LEU A 22 -14.09 -8.46 1.11
C LEU A 22 -13.06 -8.59 2.23
N ILE A 23 -11.86 -9.11 1.93
CA ILE A 23 -10.81 -9.24 2.94
C ILE A 23 -10.31 -7.87 3.39
N GLY A 24 -10.21 -6.87 2.51
CA GLY A 24 -9.93 -5.50 2.95
C GLY A 24 -10.98 -4.96 3.91
N VAL A 25 -12.28 -5.18 3.65
CA VAL A 25 -13.35 -4.81 4.59
C VAL A 25 -13.22 -5.56 5.91
N ALA A 26 -12.82 -6.84 5.89
CA ALA A 26 -12.55 -7.59 7.11
C ALA A 26 -11.43 -6.95 7.94
N GLN A 27 -10.36 -6.45 7.30
CA GLN A 27 -9.24 -5.80 7.98
C GLN A 27 -9.75 -4.56 8.70
N LEU A 28 -10.55 -3.74 8.01
CA LEU A 28 -11.13 -2.52 8.57
C LEU A 28 -12.02 -2.81 9.78
N ALA A 29 -12.80 -3.88 9.71
CA ALA A 29 -13.73 -4.27 10.76
C ALA A 29 -13.01 -4.78 12.01
N PHE A 30 -11.83 -5.38 11.86
CA PHE A 30 -11.02 -5.83 12.99
C PHE A 30 -10.08 -4.76 13.55
N LEU A 31 -9.74 -3.74 12.77
CA LEU A 31 -8.73 -2.74 13.12
C LEU A 31 -9.26 -1.80 14.23
N PRO A 32 -8.63 -1.78 15.42
CA PRO A 32 -9.00 -0.83 16.48
C PRO A 32 -8.71 0.62 16.05
N PRO A 33 -9.33 1.62 16.69
CA PRO A 33 -8.98 3.02 16.49
C PRO A 33 -7.47 3.27 16.58
N TRP A 34 -6.92 4.06 15.66
CA TRP A 34 -5.52 4.51 15.61
C TRP A 34 -4.46 3.46 15.30
N GLU A 35 -4.86 2.20 15.12
CA GLU A 35 -3.93 1.12 14.80
C GLU A 35 -3.47 1.14 13.33
N GLY A 36 -4.13 1.90 12.44
CA GLY A 36 -3.59 2.15 11.10
C GLY A 36 -2.30 2.99 11.15
N PHE A 37 -1.35 2.75 10.24
CA PHE A 37 -0.13 3.56 10.18
C PHE A 37 -0.47 5.06 10.11
N ASP A 38 0.09 5.81 11.05
CA ASP A 38 -0.02 7.28 11.14
C ASP A 38 -1.46 7.81 11.17
N GLU A 39 -2.42 6.95 11.51
CA GLU A 39 -3.84 7.19 11.23
C GLU A 39 -4.39 8.38 12.02
N TYR A 40 -3.96 8.55 13.26
CA TYR A 40 -4.38 9.67 14.12
C TYR A 40 -3.97 11.03 13.54
N ALA A 41 -2.78 11.10 12.94
CA ALA A 41 -2.26 12.32 12.32
C ALA A 41 -2.98 12.60 10.98
N HIS A 42 -3.23 11.57 10.17
CA HIS A 42 -4.06 11.72 8.97
C HIS A 42 -5.49 12.17 9.29
N TRP A 43 -6.11 11.56 10.30
CA TRP A 43 -7.45 11.93 10.76
C TRP A 43 -7.51 13.39 11.22
N SER A 44 -6.52 13.83 12.00
CA SER A 44 -6.43 15.22 12.46
C SER A 44 -6.34 16.21 11.30
N SER A 45 -5.57 15.90 10.26
CA SER A 45 -5.48 16.74 9.05
C SER A 45 -6.82 16.83 8.31
N ILE A 46 -7.59 15.74 8.25
CA ILE A 46 -8.93 15.72 7.67
C ILE A 46 -9.87 16.61 8.48
N GLN A 47 -9.89 16.46 9.81
CA GLN A 47 -10.74 17.27 10.69
C GLN A 47 -10.42 18.77 10.55
N GLN A 48 -9.13 19.15 10.57
CA GLN A 48 -8.72 20.54 10.44
C GLN A 48 -9.24 21.15 9.13
N ILE A 49 -9.05 20.46 8.00
CA ILE A 49 -9.52 20.95 6.69
C ILE A 49 -11.05 21.02 6.66
N ALA A 50 -11.73 19.99 7.18
CA ALA A 50 -13.17 19.88 7.16
C ALA A 50 -13.87 20.99 7.95
N GLU A 51 -13.31 21.38 9.11
CA GLU A 51 -13.98 22.31 10.03
C GLU A 51 -13.47 23.75 9.94
N THR A 52 -12.21 23.95 9.54
CA THR A 52 -11.60 25.30 9.47
C THR A 52 -11.38 25.79 8.04
N GLY A 53 -11.44 24.89 7.04
CA GLY A 53 -11.05 25.20 5.67
C GLY A 53 -9.55 25.45 5.47
N SER A 54 -8.73 25.26 6.50
CA SER A 54 -7.28 25.52 6.45
C SER A 54 -6.47 24.25 6.18
N ILE A 55 -5.42 24.38 5.35
CA ILE A 55 -4.45 23.32 5.12
C ILE A 55 -3.48 23.27 6.31
N PRO A 56 -3.28 22.11 6.96
CA PRO A 56 -2.34 21.97 8.07
C PRO A 56 -0.94 22.46 7.71
N LEU A 57 -0.33 23.22 8.61
CA LEU A 57 1.01 23.76 8.47
C LEU A 57 2.02 22.91 9.24
N TYR A 58 2.90 22.27 8.49
CA TYR A 58 4.00 21.50 9.06
C TYR A 58 4.91 22.34 9.97
N GLY A 59 5.31 21.76 11.11
CA GLY A 59 6.12 22.42 12.14
C GLY A 59 5.36 23.44 13.00
N ARG A 60 4.06 23.67 12.74
CA ARG A 60 3.22 24.63 13.46
C ARG A 60 1.96 24.01 14.03
N ASP A 61 1.22 23.28 13.20
CA ASP A 61 -0.08 22.73 13.60
C ASP A 61 0.10 21.39 14.33
N HIS A 62 -0.77 21.19 15.32
CA HIS A 62 -0.77 20.02 16.19
C HIS A 62 -1.88 19.05 15.81
N VAL A 63 -1.69 17.80 16.20
CA VAL A 63 -2.75 16.77 16.18
C VAL A 63 -3.91 17.28 17.04
N SER A 64 -5.13 16.99 16.61
CA SER A 64 -6.36 17.41 17.29
C SER A 64 -6.42 16.94 18.73
N ALA A 65 -6.90 17.82 19.61
CA ALA A 65 -7.17 17.52 21.01
C ALA A 65 -8.18 16.37 21.20
N ASP A 66 -9.00 16.06 20.20
CA ASP A 66 -9.94 14.93 20.24
C ASP A 66 -9.19 13.58 20.17
N VAL A 67 -8.05 13.53 19.48
CA VAL A 67 -7.14 12.36 19.54
C VAL A 67 -6.54 12.27 20.94
N ASP A 68 -6.22 13.39 21.57
CA ASP A 68 -5.67 13.40 22.92
C ASP A 68 -6.67 12.93 23.98
N ALA A 69 -7.94 13.26 23.78
CA ALA A 69 -9.04 12.88 24.65
C ALA A 69 -9.60 11.47 24.36
N PHE A 70 -9.07 10.76 23.36
CA PHE A 70 -9.56 9.43 23.01
C PHE A 70 -9.47 8.46 24.21
N PRO A 71 -10.58 7.87 24.68
CA PRO A 71 -10.62 7.12 25.94
C PRO A 71 -10.37 5.62 25.78
N GLY A 72 -10.17 5.14 24.54
CA GLY A 72 -9.85 3.75 24.22
C GLY A 72 -8.35 3.43 24.33
N PRO A 73 -7.95 2.18 24.03
CA PRO A 73 -6.56 1.77 24.02
C PRO A 73 -5.79 2.41 22.87
N MET A 74 -4.48 2.59 23.06
CA MET A 74 -3.55 3.03 22.02
C MET A 74 -2.63 1.89 21.55
N PRO A 75 -2.14 1.98 20.30
CA PRO A 75 -1.11 1.09 19.77
C PRO A 75 0.18 1.09 20.60
N TYR A 76 0.91 -0.03 20.59
CA TYR A 76 2.21 -0.13 21.26
C TYR A 76 3.26 0.80 20.64
N THR A 77 4.19 1.28 21.46
CA THR A 77 5.29 2.13 20.98
C THR A 77 6.33 1.32 20.19
N THR A 78 7.24 2.02 19.53
CA THR A 78 8.29 1.42 18.69
C THR A 78 9.60 1.15 19.44
N THR A 79 9.70 1.62 20.69
CA THR A 79 10.89 1.54 21.55
C THR A 79 10.55 0.87 22.89
N PRO A 80 11.36 -0.09 23.38
CA PRO A 80 11.15 -0.67 24.71
C PRO A 80 11.27 0.38 25.84
N PRO A 81 10.49 0.28 26.93
CA PRO A 81 9.37 -0.65 27.11
C PRO A 81 8.18 -0.27 26.20
N PHE A 82 7.69 -1.23 25.42
CA PHE A 82 6.74 -0.98 24.32
C PHE A 82 5.34 -0.56 24.78
N ASP A 83 4.99 -0.87 26.02
CA ASP A 83 3.73 -0.57 26.68
C ASP A 83 3.70 0.82 27.33
N ASN A 84 4.83 1.53 27.38
CA ASN A 84 4.90 2.90 27.89
C ASN A 84 4.39 3.91 26.85
N THR A 85 3.09 3.86 26.58
CA THR A 85 2.38 4.75 25.63
C THR A 85 1.82 6.00 26.33
N GLY A 86 1.89 6.08 27.66
CA GLY A 86 1.19 7.09 28.47
C GLY A 86 -0.34 6.90 28.52
N ARG A 87 -0.86 5.84 27.91
CA ARG A 87 -2.29 5.50 27.83
C ARG A 87 -2.50 3.98 27.97
N PRO A 88 -3.74 3.49 28.15
CA PRO A 88 -4.00 2.05 28.16
C PRO A 88 -3.55 1.41 26.83
N THR A 89 -2.90 0.25 26.92
CA THR A 89 -2.66 -0.63 25.76
C THR A 89 -3.84 -1.58 25.61
N TYR A 90 -3.86 -2.42 24.57
CA TYR A 90 -4.92 -3.42 24.40
C TYR A 90 -5.05 -4.35 25.61
N ARG A 91 -3.94 -4.83 26.19
CA ARG A 91 -3.98 -5.68 27.38
C ARG A 91 -4.52 -4.93 28.60
N SER A 92 -3.97 -3.77 28.93
CA SER A 92 -4.41 -3.07 30.14
C SER A 92 -5.85 -2.55 30.01
N TYR A 93 -6.30 -2.22 28.80
CA TYR A 93 -7.70 -1.88 28.56
C TYR A 93 -8.64 -3.06 28.80
N ARG A 94 -8.22 -4.29 28.42
CA ARG A 94 -8.96 -5.53 28.75
C ARG A 94 -9.09 -5.73 30.24
N GLU A 95 -7.99 -5.56 30.97
CA GLU A 95 -7.92 -5.78 32.42
C GLU A 95 -8.77 -4.76 33.20
N MET A 96 -9.11 -3.62 32.60
CA MET A 96 -10.08 -2.66 33.13
C MET A 96 -11.55 -3.09 32.95
N ASP A 97 -11.81 -4.24 32.31
CA ASP A 97 -13.14 -4.82 32.06
C ASP A 97 -14.13 -3.84 31.37
N ARG A 98 -13.60 -3.06 30.41
CA ARG A 98 -14.39 -2.10 29.64
C ARG A 98 -15.01 -2.76 28.40
N THR A 99 -16.34 -2.80 28.37
CA THR A 99 -17.11 -3.40 27.26
C THR A 99 -17.43 -2.45 26.12
N SER A 100 -17.13 -1.15 26.26
CA SER A 100 -17.31 -0.13 25.21
C SER A 100 -16.41 1.08 25.45
N ILE A 101 -16.18 1.87 24.40
CA ILE A 101 -15.52 3.17 24.49
C ILE A 101 -16.56 4.17 25.02
N VAL A 102 -16.25 4.87 26.12
CA VAL A 102 -17.13 5.91 26.69
C VAL A 102 -16.89 7.20 25.92
N GLU A 103 -17.87 7.68 25.15
CA GLU A 103 -17.66 8.75 24.19
C GLU A 103 -18.47 10.02 24.47
N THR A 104 -17.86 11.16 24.16
CA THR A 104 -18.57 12.43 23.92
C THR A 104 -18.62 12.67 22.41
N THR A 105 -19.82 12.89 21.86
CA THR A 105 -20.05 12.94 20.40
C THR A 105 -19.76 14.30 19.77
N GLU A 106 -19.61 15.36 20.58
CA GLU A 106 -19.22 16.67 20.09
C GLU A 106 -17.71 16.74 19.90
N ARG A 107 -17.29 16.62 18.63
CA ARG A 107 -15.91 16.83 18.19
C ARG A 107 -15.78 18.19 17.53
N SER A 108 -14.70 18.89 17.84
CA SER A 108 -14.34 20.16 17.19
C SER A 108 -12.84 20.35 17.20
N PHE A 109 -12.32 20.83 16.07
CA PHE A 109 -10.89 20.97 15.86
C PHE A 109 -10.33 21.99 16.85
N ARG A 110 -9.45 21.49 17.71
CA ARG A 110 -8.63 22.27 18.62
C ARG A 110 -7.23 21.67 18.59
N GLN A 111 -6.21 22.53 18.63
CA GLN A 111 -4.84 22.05 18.68
C GLN A 111 -4.60 21.25 19.97
N GLY A 112 -4.13 20.02 19.81
CA GLY A 112 -3.69 19.14 20.90
C GLY A 112 -2.21 19.32 21.22
N ARG A 113 -1.58 18.27 21.74
CA ARG A 113 -0.22 18.33 22.30
C ARG A 113 0.90 18.00 21.32
N GLU A 114 0.69 17.02 20.45
CA GLU A 114 1.73 16.54 19.53
C GLU A 114 1.72 17.33 18.22
N LEU A 115 2.89 17.69 17.68
CA LEU A 115 2.98 18.28 16.34
C LEU A 115 2.43 17.29 15.29
N ASN A 116 1.60 17.78 14.38
CA ASN A 116 1.09 16.95 13.30
C ASN A 116 2.16 16.79 12.21
N TRP A 117 2.97 15.74 12.33
CA TRP A 117 4.03 15.48 11.37
C TRP A 117 3.51 15.09 9.98
N GLN A 118 2.25 14.62 9.87
CA GLN A 118 1.61 14.34 8.58
C GLN A 118 1.16 15.61 7.82
N ALA A 119 1.26 16.78 8.44
CA ALA A 119 1.05 18.08 7.78
C ALA A 119 2.12 18.38 6.71
N GLN A 120 3.22 17.61 6.65
CA GLN A 120 4.20 17.71 5.56
C GLN A 120 3.63 17.25 4.20
N HIS A 121 2.53 16.48 4.22
CA HIS A 121 1.97 15.94 3.00
C HIS A 121 1.03 16.92 2.29
N PRO A 122 1.04 16.90 0.94
CA PRO A 122 0.06 17.64 0.14
C PRO A 122 -1.42 17.38 0.50
N PRO A 123 -2.33 18.33 0.24
CA PRO A 123 -3.65 18.34 0.86
C PRO A 123 -4.72 17.51 0.14
N LEU A 124 -4.49 16.98 -1.07
CA LEU A 124 -5.56 16.46 -1.93
C LEU A 124 -6.35 15.33 -1.25
N TYR A 125 -5.65 14.34 -0.68
CA TYR A 125 -6.30 13.24 0.02
C TYR A 125 -7.19 13.72 1.17
N TYR A 126 -6.69 14.65 1.98
CA TYR A 126 -7.42 15.17 3.13
C TYR A 126 -8.65 15.98 2.70
N GLY A 127 -8.53 16.76 1.62
CA GLY A 127 -9.64 17.49 1.02
C GLY A 127 -10.74 16.58 0.46
N ILE A 128 -10.37 15.44 -0.15
CA ILE A 128 -11.34 14.45 -0.65
C ILE A 128 -12.09 13.78 0.51
N LEU A 129 -11.43 13.52 1.64
CA LEU A 129 -12.04 12.86 2.80
C LEU A 129 -12.81 13.83 3.71
N ALA A 130 -12.58 15.14 3.62
CA ALA A 130 -13.24 16.15 4.45
C ALA A 130 -14.79 16.12 4.38
N PRO A 131 -15.44 15.99 3.20
CA PRO A 131 -16.90 15.85 3.14
C PRO A 131 -17.42 14.59 3.83
N VAL A 132 -16.67 13.47 3.72
CA VAL A 132 -17.04 12.21 4.39
C VAL A 132 -16.92 12.37 5.90
N TYR A 133 -15.85 13.01 6.38
CA TYR A 133 -15.69 13.36 7.79
C TYR A 133 -16.90 14.12 8.32
N LEU A 134 -17.33 15.19 7.62
CA LEU A 134 -18.49 15.97 8.01
C LEU A 134 -19.78 15.15 8.06
N ALA A 135 -19.96 14.23 7.10
CA ALA A 135 -21.13 13.35 7.04
C ALA A 135 -21.18 12.33 8.20
N VAL A 136 -20.04 11.94 8.77
CA VAL A 136 -19.95 10.93 9.83
C VAL A 136 -19.48 11.49 11.18
N LYS A 137 -19.36 12.81 11.33
CA LYS A 137 -18.77 13.46 12.52
C LYS A 137 -19.51 13.20 13.82
N SER A 138 -20.81 12.89 13.77
CA SER A 138 -21.63 12.57 14.93
C SER A 138 -21.68 11.08 15.29
N ALA A 139 -21.09 10.21 14.45
CA ALA A 139 -21.01 8.78 14.74
C ALA A 139 -20.00 8.49 15.85
N ASN A 140 -20.17 7.39 16.59
CA ASN A 140 -19.17 6.96 17.57
C ASN A 140 -17.80 6.68 16.93
N TRP A 141 -16.70 6.64 17.69
CA TRP A 141 -15.33 6.50 17.16
C TRP A 141 -15.17 5.30 16.24
N VAL A 142 -15.69 4.14 16.64
CA VAL A 142 -15.57 2.89 15.89
C VAL A 142 -16.26 3.02 14.52
N THR A 143 -17.49 3.51 14.50
CA THR A 143 -18.27 3.71 13.26
C THR A 143 -17.67 4.81 12.40
N HIS A 144 -17.27 5.92 13.02
CA HIS A 144 -16.65 7.08 12.37
C HIS A 144 -15.38 6.68 11.63
N LEU A 145 -14.45 6.00 12.31
CA LEU A 145 -13.20 5.54 11.70
C LEU A 145 -13.46 4.45 10.66
N PHE A 146 -14.37 3.51 10.92
CA PHE A 146 -14.72 2.47 9.95
C PHE A 146 -15.19 3.07 8.61
N LEU A 147 -16.08 4.06 8.62
CA LEU A 147 -16.61 4.68 7.40
C LEU A 147 -15.55 5.51 6.64
N LEU A 148 -14.69 6.23 7.37
CA LEU A 148 -13.57 6.94 6.76
C LEU A 148 -12.56 5.96 6.14
N ARG A 149 -12.21 4.89 6.86
CA ARG A 149 -11.34 3.82 6.37
C ARG A 149 -11.95 3.09 5.18
N LEU A 150 -13.26 2.85 5.18
CA LEU A 150 -13.97 2.20 4.07
C LEU A 150 -13.89 3.04 2.80
N THR A 151 -13.98 4.36 2.94
CA THR A 151 -13.78 5.31 1.83
C THR A 151 -12.35 5.20 1.30
N SER A 152 -11.34 5.27 2.18
CA SER A 152 -9.94 5.12 1.77
C SER A 152 -9.67 3.76 1.14
N TRP A 153 -10.13 2.66 1.73
CA TRP A 153 -10.01 1.32 1.16
C TRP A 153 -10.67 1.23 -0.22
N SER A 154 -11.82 1.87 -0.43
CA SER A 154 -12.48 1.91 -1.73
C SER A 154 -11.62 2.59 -2.81
N LEU A 155 -10.89 3.65 -2.46
CA LEU A 155 -9.90 4.27 -3.37
C LEU A 155 -8.78 3.28 -3.71
N ALA A 156 -8.18 2.65 -2.69
CA ALA A 156 -7.09 1.70 -2.85
C ALA A 156 -7.50 0.49 -3.72
N PHE A 157 -8.62 -0.14 -3.38
CA PHE A 157 -9.19 -1.28 -4.11
C PHE A 157 -9.50 -0.91 -5.56
N THR A 158 -10.12 0.26 -5.79
CA THR A 158 -10.42 0.73 -7.15
C THR A 158 -9.14 0.90 -7.96
N GLY A 159 -8.07 1.43 -7.36
CA GLY A 159 -6.74 1.51 -8.00
C GLY A 159 -6.19 0.17 -8.42
N LEU A 160 -6.18 -0.81 -7.51
CA LEU A 160 -5.77 -2.18 -7.80
C LEU A 160 -6.60 -2.77 -8.96
N ALA A 161 -7.93 -2.67 -8.87
CA ALA A 161 -8.86 -3.21 -9.86
C ALA A 161 -8.64 -2.57 -11.25
N ILE A 162 -8.48 -1.25 -11.32
CA ILE A 162 -8.16 -0.54 -12.56
C ILE A 162 -6.86 -1.07 -13.15
N GLY A 163 -5.79 -1.22 -12.34
CA GLY A 163 -4.50 -1.73 -12.80
C GLY A 163 -4.59 -3.14 -13.39
N VAL A 164 -5.29 -4.04 -12.69
CA VAL A 164 -5.52 -5.44 -13.10
C VAL A 164 -6.34 -5.51 -14.38
N LEU A 165 -7.49 -4.84 -14.41
CA LEU A 165 -8.43 -4.89 -15.54
C LEU A 165 -7.86 -4.18 -16.78
N ALA A 166 -7.05 -3.13 -16.60
CA ALA A 166 -6.35 -2.48 -17.69
C ALA A 166 -5.29 -3.41 -18.31
N THR A 167 -4.53 -4.15 -17.50
CA THR A 167 -3.63 -5.19 -18.00
C THR A 167 -4.39 -6.24 -18.81
N GLN A 168 -5.53 -6.71 -18.29
CA GLN A 168 -6.37 -7.69 -18.99
C GLN A 168 -6.87 -7.15 -20.35
N ARG A 169 -7.26 -5.88 -20.40
CA ARG A 169 -7.83 -5.23 -21.58
C ARG A 169 -6.80 -4.89 -22.65
N TYR A 170 -5.66 -4.32 -22.25
CA TYR A 170 -4.69 -3.73 -23.18
C TYR A 170 -3.51 -4.65 -23.49
N LEU A 171 -3.31 -5.73 -22.72
CA LEU A 171 -2.27 -6.74 -22.96
C LEU A 171 -2.87 -8.16 -23.05
N PRO A 172 -3.76 -8.44 -24.03
CA PRO A 172 -4.51 -9.71 -24.09
C PRO A 172 -3.60 -10.95 -24.17
N GLU A 173 -2.44 -10.84 -24.82
CA GLU A 173 -1.45 -11.94 -24.90
C GLU A 173 -0.86 -12.34 -23.54
N LYS A 174 -0.83 -11.40 -22.58
CA LYS A 174 -0.30 -11.63 -21.23
C LYS A 174 -1.41 -11.79 -20.19
N ALA A 175 -2.63 -11.39 -20.53
CA ALA A 175 -3.79 -11.35 -19.65
C ALA A 175 -4.11 -12.71 -19.01
N THR A 176 -3.89 -13.81 -19.73
CA THR A 176 -4.15 -15.19 -19.26
C THR A 176 -3.44 -15.54 -17.97
N PHE A 177 -2.20 -15.06 -17.78
CA PHE A 177 -1.42 -15.32 -16.57
C PHE A 177 -1.25 -14.07 -15.69
N ALA A 178 -1.15 -12.89 -16.30
CA ALA A 178 -0.81 -11.67 -15.57
C ALA A 178 -1.98 -11.16 -14.74
N ALA A 179 -3.18 -11.05 -15.31
CA ALA A 179 -4.34 -10.51 -14.61
C ALA A 179 -4.72 -11.31 -13.34
N PRO A 180 -4.84 -12.66 -13.37
CA PRO A 180 -5.14 -13.41 -12.15
C PRO A 180 -4.00 -13.34 -11.12
N PHE A 181 -2.73 -13.32 -11.56
CA PHE A 181 -1.60 -13.15 -10.64
C PHE A 181 -1.62 -11.78 -9.96
N MET A 182 -1.86 -10.71 -10.73
CA MET A 182 -1.96 -9.35 -10.20
C MET A 182 -3.14 -9.21 -9.24
N ALA A 183 -4.27 -9.85 -9.50
CA ALA A 183 -5.40 -9.89 -8.57
C ALA A 183 -5.08 -10.69 -7.29
N ALA A 184 -4.22 -11.71 -7.39
CA ALA A 184 -3.77 -12.49 -6.24
C ALA A 184 -2.64 -11.82 -5.42
N TYR A 185 -2.03 -10.75 -5.95
CA TYR A 185 -0.89 -10.07 -5.31
C TYR A 185 -1.10 -9.72 -3.83
N PRO A 186 -2.25 -9.19 -3.38
CA PRO A 186 -2.49 -8.93 -1.96
C PRO A 186 -2.35 -10.15 -1.05
N PHE A 187 -2.61 -11.36 -1.55
CA PHE A 187 -2.43 -12.61 -0.81
C PHE A 187 -0.99 -13.12 -0.86
N LEU A 188 -0.25 -12.78 -1.91
CA LEU A 188 1.15 -13.17 -2.09
C LEU A 188 2.10 -12.26 -1.32
N VAL A 189 1.71 -11.01 -1.05
CA VAL A 189 2.48 -10.05 -0.26
C VAL A 189 1.55 -9.45 0.81
N PRO A 190 1.37 -10.14 1.95
CA PRO A 190 0.23 -9.93 2.85
C PRO A 190 0.20 -8.57 3.57
N GLN A 191 1.32 -7.85 3.67
CA GLN A 191 1.34 -6.47 4.17
C GLN A 191 0.42 -5.53 3.38
N PHE A 192 0.03 -5.89 2.15
CA PHE A 192 -0.90 -5.10 1.36
C PHE A 192 -2.17 -4.72 2.15
N PHE A 193 -2.75 -5.66 2.92
CA PHE A 193 -3.99 -5.38 3.66
C PHE A 193 -3.78 -4.40 4.82
N PRO A 194 -2.85 -4.61 5.78
CA PRO A 194 -2.58 -3.61 6.82
C PRO A 194 -2.22 -2.22 6.29
N GLU A 195 -1.55 -2.15 5.14
CA GLU A 195 -1.13 -0.87 4.57
C GLU A 195 -2.24 -0.14 3.80
N MET A 196 -3.07 -0.86 3.04
CA MET A 196 -4.07 -0.25 2.15
C MET A 196 -5.47 -0.16 2.79
N ALA A 197 -5.79 -1.05 3.73
CA ALA A 197 -7.03 -1.05 4.49
C ALA A 197 -6.81 -0.32 5.83
N ARG A 198 -6.55 0.98 5.72
CA ARG A 198 -6.45 1.94 6.83
C ARG A 198 -6.81 3.34 6.34
N LEU A 199 -6.93 4.30 7.25
CA LEU A 199 -7.08 5.70 6.88
C LEU A 199 -5.70 6.32 6.64
N GLY A 200 -5.31 6.43 5.36
CA GLY A 200 -4.07 7.08 4.95
C GLY A 200 -4.02 7.47 3.48
N ASN A 201 -3.15 8.42 3.14
CA ASN A 201 -3.04 8.98 1.79
C ASN A 201 -2.52 7.98 0.74
N ASP A 202 -1.92 6.87 1.17
CA ASP A 202 -1.45 5.80 0.29
C ASP A 202 -2.58 5.11 -0.49
N SER A 203 -3.81 5.16 0.03
CA SER A 203 -5.00 4.69 -0.69
C SER A 203 -5.27 5.46 -1.98
N LEU A 204 -5.20 6.80 -1.92
CA LEU A 204 -5.33 7.65 -3.10
C LEU A 204 -4.10 7.50 -4.02
N CYS A 205 -2.90 7.31 -3.46
CA CYS A 205 -1.72 7.00 -4.26
C CYS A 205 -1.93 5.74 -5.11
N LEU A 206 -2.50 4.67 -4.55
CA LEU A 206 -2.77 3.44 -5.30
C LEU A 206 -3.86 3.64 -6.38
N LEU A 207 -4.91 4.42 -6.11
CA LEU A 207 -5.89 4.81 -7.12
C LEU A 207 -5.25 5.49 -8.33
N LEU A 208 -4.43 6.50 -8.04
CA LEU A 208 -3.73 7.29 -9.05
C LEU A 208 -2.72 6.43 -9.81
N MET A 209 -1.98 5.56 -9.12
CA MET A 209 -1.03 4.64 -9.76
C MET A 209 -1.73 3.62 -10.68
N GLY A 210 -2.87 3.06 -10.25
CA GLY A 210 -3.70 2.20 -11.10
C GLY A 210 -4.19 2.92 -12.36
N THR A 211 -4.61 4.17 -12.22
CA THR A 211 -5.05 5.02 -13.33
C THR A 211 -3.90 5.35 -14.28
N ILE A 212 -2.74 5.74 -13.76
CA ILE A 212 -1.50 5.98 -14.52
C ILE A 212 -1.10 4.73 -15.29
N TRP A 213 -1.11 3.57 -14.64
CA TRP A 213 -0.82 2.29 -15.28
C TRP A 213 -1.77 2.01 -16.45
N ALA A 214 -3.08 2.19 -16.24
CA ALA A 214 -4.08 2.00 -17.29
C ALA A 214 -3.90 2.95 -18.48
N LEU A 215 -3.61 4.23 -18.22
CA LEU A 215 -3.36 5.24 -19.26
C LEU A 215 -2.07 4.96 -20.03
N LEU A 216 -1.02 4.50 -19.36
CA LEU A 216 0.23 4.08 -20.01
C LEU A 216 0.00 2.86 -20.90
N LEU A 217 -0.70 1.83 -20.43
CA LEU A 217 -1.05 0.69 -21.27
C LEU A 217 -1.94 1.08 -22.46
N GLN A 218 -2.92 1.96 -22.25
CA GLN A 218 -3.75 2.49 -23.33
C GLN A 218 -2.91 3.27 -24.36
N SER A 219 -1.88 4.02 -23.93
CA SER A 219 -0.97 4.75 -24.81
C SER A 219 -0.07 3.86 -25.68
N LEU A 220 0.09 2.59 -25.28
CA LEU A 220 0.79 1.55 -26.03
C LEU A 220 -0.15 0.79 -26.97
N SER A 221 -1.47 0.96 -26.84
CA SER A 221 -2.45 0.31 -27.69
C SER A 221 -2.64 1.05 -29.01
N PRO A 222 -2.92 0.35 -30.13
CA PRO A 222 -3.25 0.99 -31.41
C PRO A 222 -4.46 1.94 -31.32
N ARG A 223 -5.41 1.64 -30.43
CA ARG A 223 -6.62 2.44 -30.20
C ARG A 223 -6.41 3.44 -29.06
N ARG A 224 -5.40 4.30 -29.19
CA ARG A 224 -5.14 5.36 -28.20
C ARG A 224 -6.27 6.38 -28.17
N HIS A 225 -6.66 6.81 -26.98
CA HIS A 225 -7.66 7.86 -26.82
C HIS A 225 -6.99 9.24 -26.85
N ARG A 226 -7.62 10.25 -27.44
CA ARG A 226 -7.01 11.60 -27.58
C ARG A 226 -6.69 12.27 -26.25
N TRP A 227 -7.43 11.92 -25.20
CA TRP A 227 -7.26 12.48 -23.86
C TRP A 227 -6.28 11.69 -22.98
N SER A 228 -5.68 10.60 -23.45
CA SER A 228 -4.83 9.74 -22.60
C SER A 228 -3.65 10.49 -21.97
N MET A 229 -2.96 11.35 -22.73
CA MET A 229 -1.76 12.06 -22.25
C MET A 229 -2.08 13.25 -21.33
N PRO A 230 -3.08 14.11 -21.64
CA PRO A 230 -3.55 15.09 -20.67
C PRO A 230 -4.04 14.46 -19.35
N LEU A 231 -4.80 13.36 -19.42
CA LEU A 231 -5.28 12.66 -18.23
C LEU A 231 -4.13 12.00 -17.45
N LEU A 232 -3.09 11.52 -18.15
CA LEU A 232 -1.89 10.99 -17.51
C LEU A 232 -1.16 12.09 -16.74
N GLY A 233 -0.97 13.27 -17.36
CA GLY A 233 -0.39 14.43 -16.70
C GLY A 233 -1.22 14.89 -15.50
N LEU A 234 -2.55 14.88 -15.60
CA LEU A 234 -3.45 15.23 -14.51
C LEU A 234 -3.36 14.22 -13.35
N ALA A 235 -3.28 12.92 -13.65
CA ALA A 235 -3.11 11.89 -12.63
C ALA A 235 -1.76 12.00 -11.91
N LEU A 236 -0.68 12.34 -12.64
CA LEU A 236 0.62 12.65 -12.04
C LEU A 236 0.55 13.90 -11.15
N ALA A 237 -0.10 14.98 -11.61
CA ALA A 237 -0.30 16.19 -10.81
C ALA A 237 -1.11 15.91 -9.54
N ALA A 238 -2.21 15.17 -9.63
CA ALA A 238 -3.00 14.75 -8.47
C ALA A 238 -2.15 13.94 -7.49
N GLY A 239 -1.24 13.09 -8.00
CA GLY A 239 -0.32 12.32 -7.18
C GLY A 239 0.71 13.20 -6.48
N LEU A 240 1.27 14.17 -7.18
CA LEU A 240 2.16 15.22 -6.63
C LEU A 240 1.44 16.04 -5.55
N LEU A 241 0.14 16.26 -5.70
CA LEU A 241 -0.74 16.89 -4.71
C LEU A 241 -1.27 15.93 -3.63
N THR A 242 -0.79 14.68 -3.60
CA THR A 242 -1.14 13.67 -2.58
C THR A 242 0.06 13.27 -1.73
N LYS A 243 1.20 12.94 -2.37
CA LYS A 243 2.39 12.44 -1.68
C LYS A 243 3.66 12.65 -2.50
N ALA A 244 4.77 12.91 -1.81
CA ALA A 244 6.09 13.14 -2.42
C ALA A 244 6.60 11.96 -3.27
N PHE A 245 6.10 10.73 -3.06
CA PHE A 245 6.43 9.57 -3.89
C PHE A 245 6.09 9.76 -5.37
N PHE A 246 5.19 10.69 -5.70
CA PHE A 246 4.89 10.99 -7.08
C PHE A 246 5.98 11.80 -7.79
N VAL A 247 6.97 12.35 -7.08
CA VAL A 247 8.16 12.96 -7.71
C VAL A 247 8.96 11.89 -8.48
N PRO A 248 9.49 10.82 -7.84
CA PRO A 248 10.18 9.76 -8.57
C PRO A 248 9.28 9.01 -9.57
N ILE A 249 7.98 8.82 -9.28
CA ILE A 249 7.05 8.20 -10.24
C ILE A 249 6.90 9.08 -11.49
N SER A 250 6.70 10.39 -11.33
CA SER A 250 6.57 11.32 -12.46
C SER A 250 7.84 11.34 -13.30
N PHE A 251 9.00 11.40 -12.65
CA PHE A 251 10.29 11.28 -13.34
C PHE A 251 10.36 9.98 -14.16
N GLY A 252 9.99 8.85 -13.55
CA GLY A 252 9.96 7.55 -14.20
C GLY A 252 9.05 7.49 -15.43
N VAL A 253 7.83 8.02 -15.32
CA VAL A 253 6.86 8.08 -16.43
C VAL A 253 7.38 8.96 -17.56
N LEU A 254 7.90 10.15 -17.25
CA LEU A 254 8.44 11.06 -18.26
C LEU A 254 9.70 10.48 -18.92
N ALA A 255 10.56 9.81 -18.16
CA ALA A 255 11.73 9.10 -18.70
C ALA A 255 11.31 7.97 -19.66
N PHE A 256 10.27 7.21 -19.33
CA PHE A 256 9.73 6.19 -20.23
C PHE A 256 9.25 6.80 -21.56
N LEU A 257 8.47 7.88 -21.50
CA LEU A 257 7.97 8.58 -22.68
C LEU A 257 9.11 9.18 -23.50
N ALA A 258 10.14 9.74 -22.85
CA ALA A 258 11.32 10.27 -23.50
C ALA A 258 12.14 9.18 -24.20
N VAL A 259 12.39 8.04 -23.54
CA VAL A 259 13.10 6.90 -24.15
C VAL A 259 12.31 6.36 -25.34
N ARG A 260 10.99 6.29 -25.24
CA ARG A 260 10.13 5.89 -26.35
C ARG A 260 10.25 6.85 -27.54
N TRP A 261 10.20 8.16 -27.29
CA TRP A 261 10.44 9.16 -28.34
C TRP A 261 11.85 9.06 -28.94
N LEU A 262 12.90 8.89 -28.12
CA LEU A 262 14.27 8.78 -28.60
C LEU A 262 14.50 7.55 -29.48
N HIS A 263 13.80 6.45 -29.20
CA HIS A 263 13.92 5.19 -29.92
C HIS A 263 13.10 5.18 -31.22
N GLU A 264 11.85 5.65 -31.18
CA GLU A 264 10.94 5.61 -32.34
C GLU A 264 11.02 6.89 -33.20
N ARG A 265 11.53 7.99 -32.64
CA ARG A 265 11.71 9.33 -33.26
C ARG A 265 10.47 9.91 -33.92
N ARG A 266 9.28 9.49 -33.50
CA ARG A 266 8.01 9.98 -34.05
C ARG A 266 7.54 11.26 -33.35
N PRO A 267 7.05 12.28 -34.09
CA PRO A 267 6.64 13.57 -33.51
C PRO A 267 5.49 13.44 -32.52
N GLU A 268 4.61 12.46 -32.70
CA GLU A 268 3.51 12.18 -31.77
C GLU A 268 4.01 11.79 -30.38
N HIS A 269 5.14 11.10 -30.25
CA HIS A 269 5.69 10.72 -28.94
C HIS A 269 6.32 11.89 -28.21
N LEU A 270 6.91 12.83 -28.95
CA LEU A 270 7.36 14.10 -28.37
C LEU A 270 6.16 14.92 -27.87
N ARG A 271 5.09 15.00 -28.66
CA ARG A 271 3.85 15.67 -28.24
C ARG A 271 3.25 15.01 -27.00
N ASP A 272 3.23 13.68 -26.94
CA ASP A 272 2.74 12.93 -25.79
C ASP A 272 3.56 13.26 -24.52
N LEU A 273 4.89 13.26 -24.62
CA LEU A 273 5.80 13.66 -23.54
C LEU A 273 5.53 15.11 -23.08
N VAL A 274 5.54 16.06 -24.01
CA VAL A 274 5.35 17.49 -23.71
C VAL A 274 3.99 17.73 -23.08
N THR A 275 2.92 17.16 -23.63
CA THR A 275 1.55 17.33 -23.10
C THR A 275 1.44 16.79 -21.68
N CYS A 276 1.97 15.59 -21.43
CA CYS A 276 1.98 14.98 -20.11
C CYS A 276 2.78 15.83 -19.11
N ALA A 277 4.00 16.26 -19.50
CA ALA A 277 4.89 17.06 -18.66
C ALA A 277 4.29 18.44 -18.33
N THR A 278 3.71 19.13 -19.31
CA THR A 278 3.10 20.45 -19.11
C THR A 278 1.92 20.38 -18.15
N VAL A 279 0.99 19.42 -18.32
CA VAL A 279 -0.16 19.28 -17.43
C VAL A 279 0.29 18.90 -16.01
N ALA A 280 1.22 17.94 -15.89
CA ALA A 280 1.75 17.52 -14.60
C ALA A 280 2.45 18.67 -13.86
N GLY A 281 3.31 19.41 -14.56
CA GLY A 281 4.09 20.51 -14.01
C GLY A 281 3.22 21.69 -13.61
N PHE A 282 2.29 22.13 -14.47
CA PHE A 282 1.48 23.31 -14.21
C PHE A 282 0.58 23.15 -12.97
N ILE A 283 -0.02 21.97 -12.79
CA ILE A 283 -0.92 21.71 -11.67
C ILE A 283 -0.15 21.24 -10.43
N GLY A 284 0.83 20.34 -10.60
CA GLY A 284 1.55 19.73 -9.49
C GLY A 284 2.60 20.64 -8.84
N ALA A 285 3.21 21.57 -9.59
CA ALA A 285 4.31 22.39 -9.07
C ALA A 285 3.88 23.39 -7.99
N ALA A 286 2.60 23.78 -7.93
CA ALA A 286 2.11 24.80 -7.00
C ALA A 286 2.42 24.45 -5.53
N TRP A 287 2.26 23.18 -5.13
CA TRP A 287 2.58 22.73 -3.78
C TRP A 287 4.08 22.80 -3.46
N TYR A 288 4.93 22.37 -4.40
CA TYR A 288 6.38 22.34 -4.21
C TYR A 288 6.98 23.74 -4.25
N LEU A 289 6.41 24.64 -5.06
CA LEU A 289 6.78 26.05 -5.06
C LEU A 289 6.37 26.71 -3.74
N ARG A 290 5.17 26.42 -3.22
CA ARG A 290 4.75 26.86 -1.89
C ARG A 290 5.73 26.38 -0.81
N ASN A 291 6.13 25.12 -0.83
CA ASN A 291 7.08 24.58 0.15
C ASN A 291 8.46 25.23 0.04
N LEU A 292 8.93 25.48 -1.18
CA LEU A 292 10.17 26.24 -1.40
C LEU A 292 10.09 27.65 -0.80
N LEU A 293 8.97 28.34 -0.98
CA LEU A 293 8.78 29.70 -0.44
C LEU A 293 8.62 29.75 1.08
N LEU A 294 8.10 28.69 1.71
CA LEU A 294 7.84 28.64 3.15
C LEU A 294 8.98 28.03 3.97
N PHE A 295 9.73 27.10 3.40
CA PHE A 295 10.68 26.26 4.13
C PHE A 295 12.07 26.16 3.47
N ASP A 296 12.30 26.89 2.37
CA ASP A 296 13.52 26.79 1.54
C ASP A 296 13.86 25.34 1.11
N ASN A 297 12.83 24.48 1.04
CA ASN A 297 12.96 23.06 0.70
C ASN A 297 11.75 22.60 -0.12
N LEU A 298 12.01 22.00 -1.29
CA LEU A 298 10.96 21.50 -2.19
C LEU A 298 10.08 20.41 -1.56
N LEU A 299 10.67 19.47 -0.81
CA LEU A 299 9.95 18.33 -0.27
C LEU A 299 9.31 18.62 1.09
N GLY A 300 9.87 19.57 1.85
CA GLY A 300 9.34 19.98 3.16
C GLY A 300 9.36 18.86 4.22
N THR A 301 10.21 17.85 4.06
CA THR A 301 10.30 16.69 4.96
C THR A 301 11.35 16.89 6.07
N ASN A 302 11.04 16.37 7.26
CA ASN A 302 11.86 16.45 8.48
C ASN A 302 13.36 16.14 8.22
N ASP A 303 13.64 15.01 7.60
CA ASP A 303 15.00 14.47 7.47
C ASP A 303 15.82 15.30 6.48
N PHE A 304 15.20 15.81 5.41
CA PHE A 304 15.91 16.66 4.46
C PHE A 304 16.18 18.05 5.04
N ILE A 305 15.27 18.58 5.86
CA ILE A 305 15.49 19.85 6.58
C ILE A 305 16.60 19.68 7.62
N ARG A 306 16.61 18.56 8.37
CA ARG A 306 17.67 18.26 9.35
C ARG A 306 19.03 18.06 8.69
N LEU A 307 19.07 17.32 7.58
CA LEU A 307 20.31 17.08 6.84
C LEU A 307 20.86 18.36 6.19
N ALA A 308 19.99 19.23 5.65
CA ALA A 308 20.37 20.51 5.05
C ALA A 308 20.94 21.50 6.07
N HIS A 309 20.43 21.48 7.31
CA HIS A 309 20.93 22.32 8.40
C HIS A 309 22.02 21.65 9.26
N GLY A 310 22.30 20.36 9.04
CA GLY A 310 23.30 19.57 9.75
C GLY A 310 24.64 19.46 9.02
N ILE A 311 25.40 18.40 9.31
CA ILE A 311 26.70 18.10 8.69
C ILE A 311 26.62 17.74 7.19
N GLY A 312 25.40 17.58 6.65
CA GLY A 312 25.16 17.18 5.26
C GLY A 312 25.39 15.69 4.99
N LEU A 313 24.84 15.21 3.87
CA LEU A 313 24.84 13.78 3.52
C LEU A 313 26.24 13.18 3.43
N LYS A 314 27.16 13.88 2.75
CA LYS A 314 28.51 13.36 2.47
C LYS A 314 29.31 13.16 3.76
N ALA A 315 29.42 14.21 4.59
CA ALA A 315 30.17 14.14 5.84
C ALA A 315 29.51 13.18 6.84
N GLY A 316 28.17 13.14 6.89
CA GLY A 316 27.44 12.18 7.72
C GLY A 316 27.69 10.73 7.32
N LEU A 317 27.74 10.43 6.02
CA LEU A 317 28.12 9.09 5.54
C LEU A 317 29.58 8.76 5.82
N GLU A 318 30.51 9.71 5.65
CA GLU A 318 31.92 9.51 5.98
C GLU A 318 32.12 9.16 7.47
N GLN A 319 31.30 9.71 8.37
CA GLN A 319 31.34 9.39 9.80
C GLN A 319 30.59 8.11 10.17
N ASN A 320 29.38 7.92 9.66
CA ASN A 320 28.41 6.98 10.23
C ASN A 320 28.09 5.78 9.35
N PHE A 321 28.56 5.74 8.09
CA PHE A 321 28.22 4.66 7.19
C PHE A 321 28.84 3.33 7.64
N SER A 322 28.02 2.28 7.62
CA SER A 322 28.50 0.91 7.70
C SER A 322 27.73 0.01 6.73
N ILE A 323 28.44 -0.96 6.15
CA ILE A 323 27.84 -1.97 5.27
C ILE A 323 26.76 -2.75 6.02
N LEU A 324 26.99 -3.04 7.30
CA LEU A 324 26.02 -3.73 8.14
C LEU A 324 24.72 -2.92 8.31
N ALA A 325 24.81 -1.61 8.58
CA ALA A 325 23.64 -0.74 8.65
C ALA A 325 22.91 -0.70 7.31
N PHE A 326 23.62 -0.58 6.19
CA PHE A 326 23.00 -0.55 4.87
C PHE A 326 22.26 -1.86 4.55
N VAL A 327 22.89 -3.02 4.75
CA VAL A 327 22.27 -4.34 4.54
C VAL A 327 21.08 -4.54 5.46
N ARG A 328 21.20 -4.15 6.73
CA ARG A 328 20.07 -4.18 7.69
C ARG A 328 18.92 -3.30 7.22
N GLY A 329 19.20 -2.12 6.68
CA GLY A 329 18.18 -1.21 6.14
C GLY A 329 17.45 -1.80 4.93
N LEU A 330 18.19 -2.40 3.99
CA LEU A 330 17.59 -3.11 2.85
C LEU A 330 16.73 -4.30 3.31
N ALA A 331 17.21 -5.07 4.29
CA ALA A 331 16.44 -6.15 4.90
C ALA A 331 15.19 -5.63 5.61
N ALA A 332 15.25 -4.49 6.29
CA ALA A 332 14.10 -3.85 6.92
C ALA A 332 13.07 -3.37 5.89
N ILE A 333 13.50 -2.80 4.76
CA ILE A 333 12.61 -2.44 3.64
C ILE A 333 11.91 -3.70 3.11
N LEU A 334 12.65 -4.76 2.82
CA LEU A 334 12.07 -6.01 2.31
C LEU A 334 11.13 -6.66 3.34
N GLY A 335 11.55 -6.77 4.59
CA GLY A 335 10.76 -7.36 5.67
C GLY A 335 9.46 -6.61 5.88
N SER A 336 9.53 -5.27 5.95
CA SER A 336 8.35 -4.42 6.13
C SER A 336 7.48 -4.29 4.89
N TYR A 337 7.99 -4.55 3.69
CA TYR A 337 7.19 -4.74 2.49
C TYR A 337 6.37 -6.03 2.53
N ILE A 338 6.90 -7.09 3.14
CA ILE A 338 6.24 -8.40 3.28
C ILE A 338 5.25 -8.41 4.43
N TRP A 339 5.70 -7.97 5.62
CA TRP A 339 4.91 -7.85 6.83
C TRP A 339 5.59 -6.94 7.85
N ALA A 340 4.94 -5.82 8.18
CA ALA A 340 5.28 -4.95 9.30
C ALA A 340 4.20 -4.98 10.40
N GLY A 341 3.03 -5.57 10.12
CA GLY A 341 1.85 -5.46 10.95
C GLY A 341 1.17 -4.11 10.74
N THR A 342 0.75 -3.51 11.84
CA THR A 342 0.03 -2.23 11.96
C THR A 342 0.85 -1.23 12.77
N TRP A 343 0.25 -0.14 13.28
CA TRP A 343 0.96 0.92 14.01
C TRP A 343 1.71 0.42 15.25
N SER A 344 1.22 -0.63 15.91
CA SER A 344 1.93 -1.30 17.00
C SER A 344 3.28 -1.91 16.56
N LEU A 345 3.53 -2.09 15.25
CA LEU A 345 4.72 -2.71 14.67
C LEU A 345 5.07 -4.06 15.33
N ALA A 346 4.06 -4.82 15.74
CA ALA A 346 4.22 -6.18 16.24
C ALA A 346 4.39 -7.13 15.05
N GLN A 347 5.44 -7.95 15.09
CA GLN A 347 5.88 -8.74 13.94
C GLN A 347 5.97 -10.23 14.27
N PRO A 348 5.69 -11.13 13.32
CA PRO A 348 6.08 -12.52 13.45
C PRO A 348 7.62 -12.63 13.41
N PRO A 349 8.20 -13.72 13.93
CA PRO A 349 9.60 -14.05 13.70
C PRO A 349 10.00 -14.00 12.22
N GLU A 350 11.21 -13.52 11.90
CA GLU A 350 11.62 -13.20 10.52
C GLU A 350 11.69 -14.43 9.60
N TYR A 351 11.93 -15.62 10.16
CA TYR A 351 11.95 -16.86 9.38
C TYR A 351 10.62 -17.14 8.69
N LEU A 352 9.50 -16.64 9.23
CA LEU A 352 8.17 -16.75 8.61
C LEU A 352 8.03 -15.89 7.36
N LEU A 353 8.90 -14.90 7.16
CA LEU A 353 8.91 -14.03 5.98
C LEU A 353 9.62 -14.68 4.78
N LEU A 354 10.41 -15.75 5.00
CA LEU A 354 11.31 -16.32 3.99
C LEU A 354 10.57 -16.78 2.73
N ALA A 355 9.42 -17.44 2.86
CA ALA A 355 8.66 -17.92 1.70
C ALA A 355 8.27 -16.76 0.75
N THR A 356 7.75 -15.68 1.32
CA THR A 356 7.37 -14.48 0.55
C THR A 356 8.59 -13.74 0.02
N ALA A 357 9.65 -13.59 0.82
CA ALA A 357 10.88 -12.96 0.38
C ALA A 357 11.49 -13.69 -0.83
N THR A 358 11.60 -15.02 -0.75
CA THR A 358 12.09 -15.84 -1.85
C THR A 358 11.17 -15.76 -3.07
N LEU A 359 9.84 -15.77 -2.89
CA LEU A 359 8.90 -15.61 -3.99
C LEU A 359 9.10 -14.27 -4.74
N VAL A 360 9.17 -13.17 -4.00
CA VAL A 360 9.37 -11.82 -4.55
C VAL A 360 10.71 -11.75 -5.27
N VAL A 361 11.81 -12.16 -4.62
CA VAL A 361 13.16 -12.09 -5.19
C VAL A 361 13.29 -12.92 -6.47
N LEU A 362 12.80 -14.16 -6.46
CA LEU A 362 12.89 -15.05 -7.62
C LEU A 362 12.07 -14.52 -8.82
N THR A 363 10.84 -14.07 -8.57
CA THR A 363 9.96 -13.58 -9.64
C THR A 363 10.43 -12.24 -10.20
N VAL A 364 10.75 -11.27 -9.35
CA VAL A 364 11.31 -9.98 -9.80
C VAL A 364 12.66 -10.18 -10.48
N GLY A 365 13.57 -10.97 -9.90
CA GLY A 365 14.88 -11.26 -10.48
C GLY A 365 14.77 -11.93 -11.86
N ARG A 366 13.82 -12.86 -12.02
CA ARG A 366 13.54 -13.46 -13.34
C ARG A 366 13.02 -12.44 -14.33
N TRP A 367 12.12 -11.55 -13.94
CA TRP A 367 11.65 -10.47 -14.81
C TRP A 367 12.79 -9.54 -15.23
N VAL A 368 13.64 -9.10 -14.30
CA VAL A 368 14.82 -8.26 -14.61
C VAL A 368 15.74 -8.95 -15.62
N ALA A 369 16.00 -10.24 -15.46
CA ALA A 369 16.83 -11.01 -16.41
C ALA A 369 16.25 -11.08 -17.85
N THR A 370 14.98 -10.73 -18.04
CA THR A 370 14.33 -10.71 -19.36
C THR A 370 14.43 -9.36 -20.07
N LEU A 371 14.77 -8.30 -19.32
CA LEU A 371 14.95 -6.95 -19.83
C LEU A 371 16.26 -6.88 -20.62
N ARG A 372 16.14 -6.76 -21.94
CA ARG A 372 17.28 -6.57 -22.85
C ARG A 372 17.01 -5.32 -23.69
N PRO A 373 17.95 -4.37 -23.83
CA PRO A 373 17.70 -3.10 -24.53
C PRO A 373 17.04 -3.27 -25.91
N GLY A 374 17.50 -4.23 -26.71
CA GLY A 374 16.93 -4.54 -28.03
C GLY A 374 15.49 -5.08 -28.05
N ARG A 375 14.89 -5.36 -26.89
CA ARG A 375 13.47 -5.77 -26.76
C ARG A 375 12.52 -4.61 -26.49
N PHE A 376 13.03 -3.41 -26.18
CA PHE A 376 12.20 -2.27 -25.83
C PHE A 376 11.19 -1.92 -26.93
N ALA A 377 11.63 -1.81 -28.19
CA ALA A 377 10.73 -1.57 -29.33
C ALA A 377 9.63 -2.62 -29.49
N LYS A 378 9.95 -3.89 -29.21
CA LYS A 378 9.01 -5.01 -29.44
C LYS A 378 8.00 -5.17 -28.31
N ALA A 379 8.39 -4.86 -27.08
CA ALA A 379 7.57 -5.09 -25.89
C ALA A 379 7.75 -3.98 -24.84
N PRO A 380 7.41 -2.72 -25.16
CA PRO A 380 7.65 -1.58 -24.27
C PRO A 380 6.92 -1.72 -22.93
N ALA A 381 5.75 -2.37 -22.91
CA ALA A 381 5.00 -2.64 -21.69
C ALA A 381 5.78 -3.46 -20.65
N CYS A 382 6.69 -4.35 -21.08
CA CYS A 382 7.52 -5.14 -20.16
C CYS A 382 8.55 -4.28 -19.40
N PHE A 383 8.87 -3.08 -19.92
CA PHE A 383 9.82 -2.14 -19.32
C PHE A 383 9.13 -1.12 -18.40
N LEU A 384 7.81 -0.95 -18.49
CA LEU A 384 7.09 0.01 -17.64
C LEU A 384 7.38 -0.15 -16.15
N PRO A 385 7.41 -1.37 -15.56
CA PRO A 385 7.75 -1.51 -14.14
C PRO A 385 9.17 -1.02 -13.81
N LEU A 386 10.15 -1.14 -14.72
CA LEU A 386 11.50 -0.63 -14.49
C LEU A 386 11.48 0.89 -14.35
N PHE A 387 10.78 1.57 -15.26
CA PHE A 387 10.71 3.03 -15.26
C PHE A 387 9.91 3.59 -14.10
N ILE A 388 8.89 2.87 -13.60
CA ILE A 388 8.06 3.35 -12.48
C ILE A 388 8.65 2.96 -11.12
N VAL A 389 9.00 1.69 -10.95
CA VAL A 389 9.44 1.14 -9.66
C VAL A 389 10.90 1.50 -9.39
N GLY A 390 11.76 1.55 -10.42
CA GLY A 390 13.19 1.85 -10.29
C GLY A 390 13.47 3.17 -9.58
N PRO A 391 12.90 4.30 -10.04
CA PRO A 391 13.08 5.59 -9.38
C PRO A 391 12.57 5.63 -7.92
N VAL A 392 11.48 4.93 -7.61
CA VAL A 392 10.96 4.86 -6.22
C VAL A 392 11.89 4.04 -5.33
N ILE A 393 12.41 2.90 -5.80
CA ILE A 393 13.43 2.13 -5.10
C ILE A 393 14.71 2.98 -4.91
N GLY A 394 15.11 3.74 -5.93
CA GLY A 394 16.22 4.68 -5.83
C GLY A 394 15.99 5.76 -4.76
N GLY A 395 14.77 6.31 -4.69
CA GLY A 395 14.37 7.25 -3.66
C GLY A 395 14.38 6.66 -2.24
N LEU A 396 13.89 5.42 -2.07
CA LEU A 396 13.98 4.71 -0.79
C LEU A 396 15.43 4.40 -0.41
N GLY A 397 16.27 4.04 -1.38
CA GLY A 397 17.70 3.84 -1.17
C GLY A 397 18.40 5.13 -0.74
N TYR A 398 18.06 6.25 -1.37
CA TYR A 398 18.55 7.58 -0.97
C TYR A 398 18.10 7.93 0.45
N HIS A 399 16.81 7.73 0.78
CA HIS A 399 16.28 7.96 2.13
C HIS A 399 17.00 7.10 3.18
N LEU A 400 17.26 5.83 2.88
CA LEU A 400 18.02 4.95 3.76
C LEU A 400 19.44 5.49 4.00
N LEU A 401 20.11 5.97 2.95
CA LEU A 401 21.43 6.58 3.09
C LEU A 401 21.38 7.85 3.95
N THR A 402 20.36 8.69 3.79
CA THR A 402 20.14 9.86 4.66
C THR A 402 20.00 9.46 6.13
N VAL A 403 19.17 8.46 6.45
CA VAL A 403 19.01 8.01 7.85
C VAL A 403 20.30 7.42 8.42
N ILE A 404 21.07 6.68 7.61
CA ILE A 404 22.39 6.16 8.02
C ILE A 404 23.36 7.31 8.27
N ALA A 405 23.37 8.33 7.42
CA ALA A 405 24.23 9.50 7.58
C ALA A 405 23.93 10.25 8.89
N GLU A 406 22.65 10.35 9.27
CA GLU A 406 22.23 11.06 10.47
C GLU A 406 22.39 10.24 11.76
N THR A 407 22.13 8.93 11.72
CA THR A 407 21.97 8.12 12.94
C THR A 407 22.96 6.95 13.06
N GLY A 408 23.68 6.63 11.99
CA GLY A 408 24.51 5.42 11.87
C GLY A 408 23.72 4.11 11.84
N ARG A 409 22.38 4.16 11.77
CA ARG A 409 21.51 2.99 11.83
C ARG A 409 20.71 2.83 10.54
N GLY A 410 20.64 1.60 10.04
CA GLY A 410 19.76 1.25 8.91
C GLY A 410 18.36 0.88 9.37
N VAL A 411 17.62 1.85 9.91
CA VAL A 411 16.22 1.69 10.37
C VAL A 411 15.38 2.87 9.91
N GLY A 412 14.05 2.78 10.00
CA GLY A 412 13.17 3.94 9.74
C GLY A 412 12.83 4.21 8.27
N THR A 413 13.34 3.42 7.31
CA THR A 413 12.87 3.45 5.92
C THR A 413 11.95 2.24 5.67
N PRO A 414 10.62 2.44 5.65
CA PRO A 414 9.70 1.32 5.51
C PRO A 414 9.43 0.96 4.04
N GLY A 415 9.30 -0.34 3.78
CA GLY A 415 8.98 -0.89 2.46
C GLY A 415 7.49 -1.06 2.18
N TRP A 416 6.60 -0.91 3.18
CA TRP A 416 5.16 -1.01 2.94
C TRP A 416 4.65 0.02 1.93
N TYR A 417 5.31 1.17 1.78
CA TYR A 417 4.99 2.16 0.75
C TYR A 417 5.12 1.65 -0.70
N LEU A 418 5.86 0.56 -0.94
CA LEU A 418 5.93 -0.04 -2.28
C LEU A 418 4.57 -0.60 -2.73
N HIS A 419 3.61 -0.82 -1.83
CA HIS A 419 2.27 -1.30 -2.18
C HIS A 419 1.45 -0.29 -3.00
N ILE A 420 1.79 1.01 -2.99
CA ILE A 420 1.17 1.97 -3.93
C ILE A 420 1.48 1.60 -5.39
N LEU A 421 2.57 0.86 -5.61
CA LEU A 421 3.04 0.37 -6.90
C LEU A 421 2.55 -1.05 -7.21
N ALA A 422 1.44 -1.49 -6.60
CA ALA A 422 0.93 -2.85 -6.75
C ALA A 422 0.77 -3.25 -8.23
N ALA A 423 0.24 -2.38 -9.09
CA ALA A 423 0.06 -2.69 -10.51
C ALA A 423 1.39 -2.99 -11.26
N PRO A 424 2.39 -2.09 -11.29
CA PRO A 424 3.66 -2.40 -11.96
C PRO A 424 4.45 -3.53 -11.28
N ILE A 425 4.49 -3.60 -9.94
CA ILE A 425 5.24 -4.66 -9.23
C ILE A 425 4.63 -6.03 -9.48
N SER A 426 3.30 -6.17 -9.31
CA SER A 426 2.62 -7.44 -9.52
C SER A 426 2.68 -7.89 -10.98
N PHE A 427 2.68 -6.96 -11.93
CA PHE A 427 2.89 -7.28 -13.35
C PHE A 427 4.30 -7.82 -13.62
N ALA A 428 5.34 -7.21 -13.04
CA ALA A 428 6.71 -7.70 -13.11
C ALA A 428 6.83 -9.11 -12.50
N MET A 429 6.29 -9.31 -11.29
CA MET A 429 6.25 -10.60 -10.62
C MET A 429 5.51 -11.66 -11.45
N ALA A 430 4.39 -11.30 -12.10
CA ALA A 430 3.63 -12.22 -12.94
C ALA A 430 4.43 -12.70 -14.16
N ILE A 431 5.19 -11.82 -14.81
CA ILE A 431 6.10 -12.19 -15.91
C ILE A 431 7.17 -13.15 -15.40
N GLY A 432 7.81 -12.82 -14.27
CA GLY A 432 8.81 -13.67 -13.65
C GLY A 432 8.29 -15.05 -13.29
N TRP A 433 7.13 -15.10 -12.63
CA TRP A 433 6.41 -16.33 -12.29
C TRP A 433 6.14 -17.17 -13.53
N HIS A 434 5.62 -16.57 -14.60
CA HIS A 434 5.31 -17.28 -15.84
C HIS A 434 6.56 -17.89 -16.49
N LEU A 435 7.72 -17.24 -16.38
CA LEU A 435 8.96 -17.66 -17.05
C LEU A 435 9.87 -18.58 -16.22
N LEU A 436 9.52 -18.83 -14.96
CA LEU A 436 10.24 -19.78 -14.10
C LEU A 436 9.71 -21.21 -14.31
N PRO A 437 10.60 -22.20 -14.53
CA PRO A 437 10.18 -23.59 -14.79
C PRO A 437 9.76 -24.34 -13.50
N TRP A 438 10.17 -23.87 -12.32
CA TRP A 438 9.97 -24.55 -11.04
C TRP A 438 8.55 -24.33 -10.46
N ARG A 439 7.54 -24.85 -11.15
CA ARG A 439 6.12 -24.63 -10.80
C ARG A 439 5.74 -25.11 -9.40
N ALA A 440 6.24 -26.28 -8.99
CA ALA A 440 5.92 -26.85 -7.68
C ALA A 440 6.47 -26.00 -6.53
N GLY A 441 7.75 -25.61 -6.60
CA GLY A 441 8.36 -24.75 -5.58
C GLY A 441 7.73 -23.37 -5.53
N LEU A 442 7.43 -22.77 -6.69
CA LEU A 442 6.72 -21.49 -6.75
C LEU A 442 5.34 -21.55 -6.08
N ARG A 443 4.57 -22.63 -6.30
CA ARG A 443 3.29 -22.85 -5.62
C ARG A 443 3.48 -23.04 -4.12
N ALA A 444 4.50 -23.78 -3.68
CA ALA A 444 4.82 -23.94 -2.27
C ALA A 444 5.16 -22.60 -1.59
N LEU A 445 5.96 -21.76 -2.24
CA LEU A 445 6.28 -20.41 -1.76
C LEU A 445 5.02 -19.53 -1.69
N ALA A 446 4.16 -19.56 -2.70
CA ALA A 446 2.89 -18.85 -2.70
C ALA A 446 1.96 -19.31 -1.56
N CYS A 447 1.85 -20.63 -1.32
CA CYS A 447 1.13 -21.16 -0.18
C CYS A 447 1.73 -20.68 1.16
N GLY A 448 3.05 -20.63 1.27
CA GLY A 448 3.75 -20.06 2.43
C GLY A 448 3.41 -18.59 2.65
N SER A 449 3.34 -17.78 1.58
CA SER A 449 2.92 -16.38 1.66
C SER A 449 1.48 -16.21 2.12
N VAL A 450 0.55 -17.03 1.61
CA VAL A 450 -0.84 -17.03 2.06
C VAL A 450 -0.95 -17.45 3.52
N MET A 451 -0.19 -18.46 3.94
CA MET A 451 -0.15 -18.92 5.33
C MET A 451 0.40 -17.84 6.27
N LEU A 452 1.44 -17.11 5.86
CA LEU A 452 1.94 -15.94 6.59
C LEU A 452 0.83 -14.90 6.78
N GLY A 453 0.05 -14.61 5.73
CA GLY A 453 -1.12 -13.74 5.82
C GLY A 453 -2.12 -14.24 6.85
N VAL A 454 -2.59 -15.49 6.74
CA VAL A 454 -3.56 -16.08 7.67
C VAL A 454 -3.07 -16.04 9.11
N LEU A 455 -1.80 -16.41 9.34
CA LEU A 455 -1.18 -16.33 10.65
C LEU A 455 -1.16 -14.89 11.16
N GLY A 456 -0.70 -13.95 10.34
CA GLY A 456 -0.62 -12.52 10.66
C GLY A 456 -1.94 -11.93 11.12
N TRP A 457 -3.06 -12.34 10.52
CA TRP A 457 -4.40 -11.94 10.96
C TRP A 457 -4.77 -12.51 12.33
N GLY A 458 -4.48 -13.78 12.59
CA GLY A 458 -4.68 -14.38 13.91
C GLY A 458 -3.85 -13.68 14.99
N LEU A 459 -2.60 -13.34 14.67
CA LEU A 459 -1.70 -12.58 15.55
C LEU A 459 -2.26 -11.19 15.88
N GLN A 460 -2.76 -10.48 14.87
CA GLN A 460 -3.38 -9.15 15.04
C GLN A 460 -4.65 -9.23 15.89
N LEU A 461 -5.54 -10.19 15.64
CA LEU A 461 -6.75 -10.39 16.46
C LEU A 461 -6.41 -10.67 17.92
N SER A 462 -5.37 -11.49 18.16
CA SER A 462 -4.89 -11.75 19.51
C SER A 462 -4.34 -10.48 20.17
N LEU A 463 -3.61 -9.63 19.45
CA LEU A 463 -3.06 -8.38 19.96
C LEU A 463 -4.17 -7.37 20.29
N PHE A 464 -5.12 -7.16 19.37
CA PHE A 464 -6.19 -6.19 19.48
C PHE A 464 -7.19 -6.53 20.59
N SER A 465 -7.34 -7.83 20.86
CA SER A 465 -8.12 -8.34 21.99
C SER A 465 -7.33 -8.41 23.30
N GLY A 466 -6.11 -7.86 23.37
CA GLY A 466 -5.30 -7.84 24.59
C GLY A 466 -4.80 -9.21 25.07
N CYS A 467 -5.03 -10.28 24.30
CA CYS A 467 -4.55 -11.64 24.60
C CYS A 467 -3.07 -11.83 24.25
N ALA A 468 -2.59 -11.15 23.22
CA ALA A 468 -1.16 -11.03 22.93
C ALA A 468 -0.67 -9.62 23.26
N THR A 469 0.62 -9.51 23.51
CA THR A 469 1.35 -8.25 23.71
C THR A 469 2.53 -8.16 22.77
N LYS A 470 3.10 -6.96 22.69
CA LYS A 470 4.44 -6.73 22.17
C LYS A 470 5.36 -6.49 23.37
N SER A 471 6.12 -7.50 23.77
CA SER A 471 6.96 -7.48 24.97
C SER A 471 8.36 -8.05 24.72
N GLY A 472 9.29 -7.76 25.63
CA GLY A 472 10.68 -8.20 25.55
C GLY A 472 11.57 -7.26 24.74
N SER A 473 12.73 -7.76 24.33
CA SER A 473 13.72 -7.02 23.50
C SER A 473 13.41 -7.07 22.00
N ASN A 474 12.55 -8.00 21.58
CA ASN A 474 12.21 -8.25 20.19
C ASN A 474 10.79 -7.73 19.92
N LYS A 475 10.52 -7.23 18.70
CA LYS A 475 9.22 -6.63 18.34
C LYS A 475 8.12 -7.68 18.11
N TYR A 476 8.24 -8.87 18.68
CA TYR A 476 7.36 -9.99 18.36
C TYR A 476 6.08 -10.00 19.18
N TYR A 477 5.10 -10.72 18.67
CA TYR A 477 3.92 -11.10 19.43
C TYR A 477 4.31 -12.05 20.56
N ASP A 478 3.75 -11.83 21.75
CA ASP A 478 4.04 -12.55 22.97
C ASP A 478 2.74 -12.84 23.73
N TRP A 479 2.62 -14.06 24.27
CA TRP A 479 1.49 -14.53 25.08
C TRP A 479 1.89 -14.84 26.51
N THR A 480 3.08 -14.43 26.92
CA THR A 480 3.53 -14.61 28.29
C THR A 480 2.49 -13.97 29.24
N GLY A 481 1.97 -14.78 30.17
CA GLY A 481 0.91 -14.38 31.09
C GLY A 481 -0.48 -14.16 30.47
N ALA A 482 -0.75 -14.67 29.26
CA ALA A 482 -2.07 -14.60 28.65
C ALA A 482 -2.97 -15.77 29.11
N SER A 483 -4.24 -15.47 29.40
CA SER A 483 -5.27 -16.48 29.74
C SER A 483 -6.18 -16.83 28.55
N CYS A 484 -5.95 -16.22 27.39
CA CYS A 484 -6.81 -16.35 26.20
C CYS A 484 -5.98 -16.27 24.92
N LEU A 485 -6.61 -16.67 23.81
CA LEU A 485 -6.08 -16.47 22.46
C LEU A 485 -6.72 -15.28 21.76
N VAL A 486 -8.05 -15.12 21.90
CA VAL A 486 -8.79 -13.96 21.40
C VAL A 486 -9.95 -13.67 22.35
N ASP A 487 -10.11 -12.41 22.74
CA ASP A 487 -11.26 -11.91 23.50
C ASP A 487 -12.25 -11.20 22.58
N TRP A 488 -13.38 -11.85 22.30
CA TRP A 488 -14.40 -11.33 21.38
C TRP A 488 -15.12 -10.10 21.93
N SER A 489 -15.25 -9.98 23.25
CA SER A 489 -15.95 -8.86 23.88
C SER A 489 -15.19 -7.55 23.65
N GLN A 490 -13.87 -7.58 23.80
CA GLN A 490 -13.00 -6.45 23.52
C GLN A 490 -12.96 -6.12 22.02
N LEU A 491 -12.88 -7.12 21.14
CA LEU A 491 -12.96 -6.86 19.70
C LEU A 491 -14.27 -6.17 19.31
N ASN A 492 -15.38 -6.52 19.95
CA ASN A 492 -16.67 -5.87 19.73
C ASN A 492 -16.73 -4.46 20.30
N ALA A 493 -15.96 -4.15 21.34
CA ALA A 493 -15.81 -2.81 21.88
C ALA A 493 -14.98 -1.88 20.97
N LEU A 494 -14.07 -2.45 20.17
CA LEU A 494 -13.08 -1.71 19.36
C LEU A 494 -13.34 -1.77 17.85
N GLY A 495 -14.31 -2.56 17.39
CA GLY A 495 -14.52 -2.85 15.96
C GLY A 495 -15.85 -3.52 15.67
N PHE A 496 -15.93 -4.18 14.51
CA PHE A 496 -17.09 -4.93 14.02
C PHE A 496 -16.72 -6.38 13.71
N PRO A 497 -16.30 -7.18 14.71
CA PRO A 497 -15.65 -8.46 14.45
C PRO A 497 -16.58 -9.49 13.79
N ALA A 498 -17.90 -9.43 14.02
CA ALA A 498 -18.87 -10.27 13.30
C ALA A 498 -18.88 -9.97 11.78
N THR A 499 -18.96 -8.69 11.41
CA THR A 499 -18.86 -8.24 10.01
C THR A 499 -17.52 -8.65 9.42
N GLY A 500 -16.43 -8.45 10.18
CA GLY A 500 -15.09 -8.83 9.76
C GLY A 500 -14.98 -10.33 9.47
N PHE A 501 -15.53 -11.17 10.33
CA PHE A 501 -15.51 -12.63 10.15
C PHE A 501 -16.32 -13.08 8.93
N VAL A 502 -17.53 -12.54 8.74
CA VAL A 502 -18.35 -12.84 7.54
C VAL A 502 -17.61 -12.46 6.27
N CYS A 503 -17.05 -11.24 6.19
CA CYS A 503 -16.28 -10.79 5.04
C CYS A 503 -15.02 -11.64 4.81
N LEU A 504 -14.32 -12.02 5.88
CA LEU A 504 -13.14 -12.88 5.81
C LEU A 504 -13.50 -14.28 5.27
N CYS A 505 -14.56 -14.91 5.78
CA CYS A 505 -15.02 -16.22 5.32
C CYS A 505 -15.44 -16.21 3.85
N LEU A 506 -16.26 -15.23 3.45
CA LEU A 506 -16.71 -15.09 2.05
C LEU A 506 -15.53 -14.80 1.11
N GLY A 507 -14.64 -13.89 1.51
CA GLY A 507 -13.45 -13.55 0.74
C GLY A 507 -12.49 -14.73 0.62
N ALA A 508 -12.24 -15.47 1.70
CA ALA A 508 -11.40 -16.66 1.69
C ALA A 508 -11.99 -17.78 0.81
N ALA A 509 -13.30 -18.03 0.92
CA ALA A 509 -13.98 -19.00 0.06
C ALA A 509 -13.88 -18.62 -1.42
N ALA A 510 -14.07 -17.34 -1.75
CA ALA A 510 -13.89 -16.82 -3.11
C ALA A 510 -12.43 -16.98 -3.60
N ALA A 511 -11.44 -16.63 -2.79
CA ALA A 511 -10.02 -16.77 -3.13
C ALA A 511 -9.61 -18.24 -3.35
N VAL A 512 -10.06 -19.14 -2.48
CA VAL A 512 -9.80 -20.59 -2.61
C VAL A 512 -10.46 -21.14 -3.86
N GLY A 513 -11.75 -20.82 -4.09
CA GLY A 513 -12.48 -21.25 -5.28
C GLY A 513 -11.83 -20.77 -6.58
N ALA A 514 -11.42 -19.50 -6.63
CA ALA A 514 -10.71 -18.94 -7.78
C ALA A 514 -9.34 -19.59 -7.98
N SER A 515 -8.59 -19.86 -6.91
CA SER A 515 -7.28 -20.51 -6.97
C SER A 515 -7.39 -21.94 -7.49
N ILE A 516 -8.37 -22.71 -7.02
CA ILE A 516 -8.66 -24.06 -7.54
C ILE A 516 -8.98 -23.98 -9.03
N ALA A 517 -9.84 -23.06 -9.46
CA ALA A 517 -10.17 -22.87 -10.87
C ALA A 517 -8.96 -22.48 -11.72
N TRP A 518 -8.07 -21.64 -11.20
CA TRP A 518 -6.87 -21.17 -11.89
C TRP A 518 -5.83 -22.27 -12.08
N PHE A 519 -5.64 -23.14 -11.08
CA PHE A 519 -4.64 -24.21 -11.10
C PHE A 519 -5.15 -25.56 -11.63
N ARG A 520 -6.44 -25.67 -12.02
CA ARG A 520 -6.99 -26.88 -12.65
C ARG A 520 -6.20 -27.27 -13.91
N PRO A 521 -5.76 -28.54 -14.05
CA PRO A 521 -5.09 -29.05 -15.24
C PRO A 521 -5.97 -28.89 -16.50
N ASP A 522 -5.36 -28.56 -17.63
CA ASP A 522 -6.07 -28.32 -18.90
C ASP A 522 -6.86 -29.54 -19.41
N ALA A 523 -6.43 -30.76 -19.06
CA ALA A 523 -7.14 -32.01 -19.38
C ALA A 523 -8.55 -32.12 -18.76
N MET A 524 -8.82 -31.39 -17.67
CA MET A 524 -10.15 -31.35 -17.03
C MET A 524 -10.97 -30.10 -17.42
N ARG A 525 -10.36 -29.10 -18.07
CA ARG A 525 -11.08 -27.91 -18.54
C ARG A 525 -11.91 -28.19 -19.81
N THR A 526 -11.55 -29.22 -20.57
CA THR A 526 -12.21 -29.60 -21.83
C THR A 526 -13.30 -30.66 -21.67
N SER A 527 -13.32 -31.41 -20.55
CA SER A 527 -14.26 -32.52 -20.35
C SER A 527 -15.66 -32.10 -19.86
N GLY A 528 -15.83 -30.88 -19.35
CA GLY A 528 -17.11 -30.35 -18.84
C GLY A 528 -18.02 -29.69 -19.88
N LEU A 529 -17.61 -29.63 -21.15
CA LEU A 529 -18.33 -28.91 -22.22
C LEU A 529 -18.48 -29.76 -23.49
N LYS A 530 -18.76 -31.06 -23.36
CA LYS A 530 -19.35 -31.80 -24.49
C LYS A 530 -20.82 -31.42 -24.55
N ALA A 531 -21.16 -30.53 -25.49
CA ALA A 531 -22.55 -30.33 -25.90
C ALA A 531 -23.15 -31.69 -26.28
N PRO A 532 -24.42 -31.97 -25.95
CA PRO A 532 -25.06 -33.20 -26.37
C PRO A 532 -25.00 -33.27 -27.90
N GLN A 533 -24.43 -34.35 -28.42
CA GLN A 533 -24.49 -34.60 -29.86
C GLN A 533 -25.97 -34.68 -30.26
N PRO A 534 -26.40 -34.00 -31.33
CA PRO A 534 -27.74 -34.20 -31.84
C PRO A 534 -27.84 -35.67 -32.28
N ASN A 535 -28.79 -36.39 -31.68
CA ASN A 535 -29.10 -37.76 -32.05
C ASN A 535 -29.39 -37.82 -33.55
N LYS A 536 -28.77 -38.81 -34.20
CA LYS A 536 -29.09 -39.24 -35.57
C LYS A 536 -30.48 -39.83 -35.64
#